data_AF-A0A952U7F9-F1
#
_entry.id   AF-A0A952U7F9-F1
#
_cell.length_a   1.000
_cell.length_b   1.000
_cell.length_c   1.000
_cell.angle_alpha   90.00
_cell.angle_beta   90.00
_cell.angle_gamma   90.00
#
_symmetry.space_group_name_H-M   'P 1'
#
loop_
_entity.id
_entity.type
_entity.pdbx_description
1 polymer ?
#
loop_
_entity_poly.entity_id
_entity_poly.type
_entity_poly.pdbx_seq_one_letter_code
_entity_poly.pdbx_strand_id
1 'polypeptide(L)'
;MNTMHDPIQIAVTSNCSGVPQFGEQLGDFLSEQDLKQLDFAELMSYSKTVANRVINNKYPPRWMTFKDLKIIATKLDLNSEQLSKLIIAFTCALLRMKGFPHELR
;
A
#
# COMPACT_ATOMS: atom_id res chain seq x y z
N MET A 1 -23.65 -4.55 22.64
CA MET A 1 -22.73 -3.42 22.41
C MET A 1 -21.82 -3.82 21.26
N ASN A 2 -22.09 -3.32 20.04
CA ASN A 2 -21.23 -3.59 18.88
C ASN A 2 -19.96 -2.76 19.03
N THR A 3 -18.86 -3.37 19.44
CA THR A 3 -17.52 -2.80 19.29
C THR A 3 -17.24 -2.72 17.79
N MET A 4 -17.49 -1.54 17.20
CA MET A 4 -16.85 -1.17 15.96
C MET A 4 -15.35 -1.11 16.26
N HIS A 5 -14.66 -2.21 16.01
CA HIS A 5 -13.21 -2.24 16.03
C HIS A 5 -12.74 -1.31 14.92
N ASP A 6 -11.98 -0.30 15.31
CA ASP A 6 -11.27 0.56 14.39
C ASP A 6 -10.43 -0.34 13.47
N PRO A 7 -10.61 -0.31 12.15
CA PRO A 7 -9.89 -1.20 11.22
C PRO A 7 -8.36 -1.05 11.34
N ILE A 8 -7.90 0.07 11.89
CA ILE A 8 -6.50 0.34 12.22
C ILE A 8 -5.99 -0.62 13.32
N GLN A 9 -6.83 -0.98 14.29
CA GLN A 9 -6.44 -1.82 15.44
C GLN A 9 -6.26 -3.31 15.06
N ILE A 10 -7.00 -3.79 14.06
CA ILE A 10 -6.89 -5.17 13.53
C ILE A 10 -5.62 -5.34 12.67
N ALA A 11 -5.20 -4.28 11.98
CA ALA A 11 -3.97 -4.29 11.17
C ALA A 11 -2.69 -4.45 12.02
N VAL A 12 -2.70 -3.99 13.28
CA VAL A 12 -1.53 -4.03 14.17
C VAL A 12 -1.31 -5.41 14.80
N THR A 13 -2.30 -6.30 14.81
CA THR A 13 -2.22 -7.64 15.43
C THR A 13 -2.12 -8.80 14.43
N SER A 14 -2.15 -8.54 13.12
CA SER A 14 -2.27 -9.58 12.10
C SER A 14 -0.93 -10.17 11.65
N ASN A 15 -0.87 -11.50 11.60
CA ASN A 15 0.16 -12.24 10.87
C ASN A 15 0.11 -11.82 9.39
N CYS A 16 1.15 -11.15 8.89
CA CYS A 16 1.24 -10.71 7.49
C CYS A 16 1.36 -11.87 6.47
N SER A 17 1.15 -13.11 6.89
CA SER A 17 1.03 -14.28 6.03
C SER A 17 -0.23 -14.18 5.17
N GLY A 18 -0.08 -14.29 3.84
CA GLY A 18 -1.19 -14.17 2.88
C GLY A 18 -1.59 -12.74 2.50
N VAL A 19 -1.00 -11.72 3.12
CA VAL A 19 -1.19 -10.33 2.69
C VAL A 19 -0.33 -10.06 1.44
N PRO A 20 -0.94 -9.62 0.31
CA PRO A 20 -0.21 -9.31 -0.92
C PRO A 20 0.85 -8.23 -0.70
N GLN A 21 1.79 -8.14 -1.63
CA GLN A 21 2.80 -7.10 -1.55
C GLN A 21 2.16 -5.73 -1.79
N PHE A 22 2.74 -4.66 -1.24
CA PHE A 22 2.16 -3.33 -1.37
C PHE A 22 2.00 -2.91 -2.84
N GLY A 23 3.04 -3.11 -3.65
CA GLY A 23 3.01 -2.76 -5.07
C GLY A 23 1.99 -3.59 -5.88
N GLU A 24 1.86 -4.87 -5.55
CA GLU A 24 0.86 -5.78 -6.13
C GLU A 24 -0.57 -5.31 -5.82
N GLN A 25 -0.88 -5.07 -4.55
CA GLN A 25 -2.19 -4.57 -4.12
C GLN A 25 -2.55 -3.23 -4.78
N LEU A 26 -1.57 -2.33 -4.92
CA LEU A 26 -1.77 -1.05 -5.60
C LEU A 26 -1.95 -1.23 -7.11
N GLY A 27 -1.20 -2.15 -7.72
CA GLY A 27 -1.33 -2.51 -9.14
C GLY A 27 -2.72 -3.05 -9.47
N ASP A 28 -3.26 -3.92 -8.62
CA ASP A 28 -4.61 -4.46 -8.77
C ASP A 28 -5.66 -3.34 -8.72
N PHE A 29 -5.57 -2.42 -7.77
CA PHE A 29 -6.49 -1.28 -7.68
C PHE A 29 -6.41 -0.33 -8.87
N LEU A 30 -5.21 -0.12 -9.44
CA LEU A 30 -5.07 0.64 -10.67
C LEU A 30 -5.77 -0.08 -11.83
N SER A 31 -5.57 -1.39 -11.95
CA SER A 31 -6.22 -2.19 -12.99
C SER A 31 -7.74 -2.24 -12.85
N GLU A 32 -8.28 -2.29 -11.63
CA GLU A 32 -9.72 -2.24 -11.36
C GLU A 32 -10.37 -0.93 -11.85
N GLN A 33 -9.59 0.16 -11.88
CA GLN A 33 -10.01 1.48 -12.32
C GLN A 33 -9.66 1.77 -13.79
N ASP A 34 -9.19 0.76 -14.55
CA ASP A 34 -8.65 0.90 -15.91
C ASP A 34 -7.49 1.93 -16.02
N LEU A 35 -6.76 2.12 -14.93
CA LEU A 35 -5.61 3.01 -14.85
C LEU A 35 -4.31 2.23 -15.03
N LYS A 36 -3.38 2.83 -15.77
CA LYS A 36 -2.02 2.30 -15.99
C LYS A 36 -1.03 2.96 -15.05
N GLN A 37 0.17 2.40 -15.01
CA GLN A 37 1.30 2.95 -14.25
C GLN A 37 1.62 4.40 -14.62
N LEU A 38 1.37 4.80 -15.88
CA LEU A 38 1.54 6.17 -16.35
C LEU A 38 0.50 7.11 -15.74
N ASP A 39 -0.75 6.68 -15.66
CA ASP A 39 -1.83 7.46 -15.04
C ASP A 39 -1.56 7.62 -13.53
N PHE A 40 -1.06 6.58 -12.86
CA PHE A 40 -0.61 6.69 -11.46
C PHE A 40 0.53 7.69 -11.28
N ALA A 41 1.49 7.72 -12.21
CA ALA A 41 2.58 8.69 -12.18
C ALA A 41 2.04 10.13 -12.26
N GLU A 42 1.06 10.36 -13.13
CA GLU A 42 0.43 11.67 -13.27
C GLU A 42 -0.42 12.04 -12.05
N LEU A 43 -1.26 11.12 -11.55
CA LEU A 43 -2.12 11.33 -10.39
C LEU A 43 -1.34 11.72 -9.13
N MET A 44 -0.14 11.18 -8.98
CA MET A 44 0.74 11.40 -7.83
C MET A 44 1.83 12.44 -8.09
N SER A 45 1.87 13.05 -9.29
CA SER A 45 2.96 13.93 -9.73
C SER A 45 4.34 13.30 -9.56
N TYR A 46 4.44 11.99 -9.77
CA TYR A 46 5.67 11.22 -9.74
C TYR A 46 6.31 11.14 -11.13
N SER A 47 7.63 10.99 -11.17
CA SER A 47 8.28 10.55 -12.41
C SER A 47 7.83 9.12 -12.74
N LYS A 48 7.81 8.77 -14.03
CA LYS A 48 7.51 7.40 -14.50
C LYS A 48 8.34 6.35 -13.77
N THR A 49 9.63 6.64 -13.54
CA THR A 49 10.56 5.76 -12.82
C THR A 49 10.13 5.55 -11.36
N VAL A 50 9.66 6.59 -10.69
CA VAL A 50 9.18 6.50 -9.31
C VAL A 50 7.87 5.72 -9.24
N ALA A 51 6.90 6.02 -10.10
CA ALA A 51 5.64 5.28 -10.19
C ALA A 51 5.87 3.78 -10.46
N ASN A 52 6.73 3.46 -11.43
CA ASN A 52 7.12 2.09 -11.74
C ASN A 52 7.74 1.39 -10.52
N ARG A 53 8.63 2.08 -9.78
CA ARG A 53 9.19 1.55 -8.53
C ARG A 53 8.16 1.37 -7.44
N VAL A 54 7.12 2.19 -7.35
CA VAL A 54 6.08 2.05 -6.33
C VAL A 54 5.23 0.80 -6.62
N ILE A 55 4.82 0.61 -7.88
CA ILE A 55 3.91 -0.45 -8.29
C ILE A 55 4.62 -1.81 -8.40
N ASN A 56 5.85 -1.85 -8.91
CA ASN A 56 6.54 -3.12 -9.18
C ASN A 56 7.48 -3.56 -8.05
N ASN A 57 7.65 -2.78 -6.98
CA ASN A 57 8.42 -3.23 -5.82
C ASN A 57 7.54 -3.86 -4.75
N LYS A 58 8.15 -4.85 -4.08
CA LYS A 58 7.60 -5.52 -2.91
C LYS A 58 7.26 -4.59 -1.75
N TYR A 59 7.98 -3.48 -1.63
CA TYR A 59 7.91 -2.55 -0.52
C TYR A 59 7.62 -1.14 -1.01
N PRO A 60 6.83 -0.35 -0.25
CA PRO A 60 6.65 1.05 -0.55
C PRO A 60 7.99 1.80 -0.44
N PRO A 61 8.16 2.91 -1.17
CA PRO A 61 9.32 3.78 -0.99
C PRO A 61 9.45 4.25 0.47
N ARG A 62 10.68 4.36 0.99
CA ARG A 62 10.93 4.76 2.39
C ARG A 62 10.35 6.12 2.77
N TRP A 63 10.19 7.01 1.80
CA TRP A 63 9.61 8.34 2.00
C TRP A 63 8.07 8.33 1.98
N MET A 64 7.43 7.24 1.54
CA MET A 64 5.99 7.13 1.47
C MET A 64 5.40 6.94 2.86
N THR A 65 4.31 7.65 3.14
CA THR A 65 3.66 7.72 4.45
C THR A 65 2.18 7.36 4.35
N PHE A 66 1.51 7.21 5.50
CA PHE A 66 0.05 7.06 5.54
C PHE A 66 -0.71 8.25 4.92
N LYS A 67 -0.11 9.45 4.86
CA LYS A 67 -0.73 10.60 4.17
C LYS A 67 -0.77 10.36 2.67
N ASP A 68 0.31 9.80 2.10
CA ASP A 68 0.37 9.46 0.68
C ASP A 68 -0.67 8.39 0.33
N LEU A 69 -0.89 7.39 1.21
CA LEU A 69 -1.96 6.41 1.01
C LEU A 69 -3.35 7.04 0.96
N LYS A 70 -3.62 8.04 1.82
CA LYS A 70 -4.89 8.77 1.78
C LYS A 70 -5.04 9.54 0.47
N ILE A 71 -3.97 10.18 0.00
CA ILE A 71 -3.98 10.87 -1.30
C ILE A 71 -4.26 9.88 -2.43
N ILE A 72 -3.56 8.74 -2.46
CA ILE A 72 -3.79 7.66 -3.44
C ILE A 72 -5.25 7.21 -3.38
N ALA A 73 -5.78 6.93 -2.19
CA ALA A 73 -7.15 6.50 -2.02
C ALA A 73 -8.17 7.53 -2.52
N THR A 74 -7.95 8.81 -2.25
CA THR A 74 -8.81 9.88 -2.77
C THR A 74 -8.70 10.03 -4.29
N LYS A 75 -7.49 9.92 -4.85
CA LYS A 75 -7.25 10.04 -6.29
C LYS A 75 -7.81 8.86 -7.10
N LEU A 76 -7.81 7.67 -6.50
CA LEU A 76 -8.32 6.44 -7.10
C LEU A 76 -9.78 6.14 -6.70
N ASP A 77 -10.44 7.07 -5.99
CA ASP A 77 -11.79 6.91 -5.45
C ASP A 77 -12.01 5.56 -4.73
N LEU A 78 -11.04 5.15 -3.91
CA LEU A 78 -11.09 3.88 -3.20
C LEU A 78 -12.16 3.92 -2.10
N ASN A 79 -12.99 2.88 -2.07
CA ASN A 79 -13.94 2.70 -0.98
C ASN A 79 -13.23 2.29 0.34
N SER A 80 -13.98 2.29 1.44
CA SER A 80 -13.44 1.97 2.78
C SER A 80 -12.76 0.61 2.87
N GLU A 81 -13.24 -0.39 2.10
CA GLU A 81 -12.65 -1.73 2.09
C GLU A 81 -11.30 -1.74 1.36
N GLN A 82 -11.23 -1.13 0.17
CA GLN A 82 -10.00 -0.99 -0.61
C GLN A 82 -8.94 -0.18 0.13
N LEU A 83 -9.34 0.91 0.79
CA LEU A 83 -8.45 1.71 1.64
C LEU A 83 -7.88 0.86 2.80
N SER A 84 -8.72 0.06 3.45
CA SER A 84 -8.28 -0.83 4.54
C SER A 84 -7.25 -1.85 4.04
N LYS A 85 -7.50 -2.50 2.91
CA LYS A 85 -6.56 -3.44 2.26
C LYS A 85 -5.22 -2.77 1.94
N LEU A 86 -5.24 -1.54 1.40
CA LEU A 86 -4.02 -0.78 1.09
C LEU A 86 -3.20 -0.46 2.35
N ILE A 87 -3.87 -0.03 3.43
CA ILE A 87 -3.26 0.25 4.73
C ILE A 87 -2.63 -1.00 5.34
N ILE A 88 -3.32 -2.14 5.25
CA ILE A 88 -2.81 -3.43 5.74
C ILE A 88 -1.57 -3.86 4.93
N ALA A 89 -1.63 -3.80 3.59
CA ALA A 89 -0.50 -4.12 2.72
C ALA A 89 0.72 -3.21 3.00
N PHE A 90 0.51 -1.91 3.18
CA PHE A 90 1.55 -0.96 3.54
C PHE A 90 2.16 -1.23 4.91
N THR A 91 1.32 -1.44 5.93
CA THR A 91 1.77 -1.74 7.30
C THR A 91 2.56 -3.04 7.35
N CYS A 92 2.08 -4.08 6.68
CA CYS A 92 2.80 -5.34 6.54
C CYS A 92 4.12 -5.20 5.79
N ALA A 93 4.17 -4.37 4.76
CA ALA A 93 5.42 -4.07 4.07
C ALA A 93 6.42 -3.38 5.01
N LEU A 94 5.98 -2.40 5.82
CA LEU A 94 6.84 -1.76 6.82
C LEU A 94 7.34 -2.73 7.89
N LEU A 95 6.47 -3.61 8.41
CA LEU A 95 6.85 -4.64 9.38
C LEU A 95 7.87 -5.62 8.80
N ARG A 96 7.68 -6.07 7.56
CA ARG A 96 8.64 -6.93 6.84
C ARG A 96 9.97 -6.22 6.58
N MET A 97 9.98 -4.90 6.32
CA MET A 97 11.21 -4.12 6.19
C MET A 97 11.96 -3.96 7.52
N LYS A 98 11.24 -3.84 8.64
CA LYS A 98 11.83 -3.78 9.99
C LYS A 98 12.23 -5.15 10.55
N GLY A 99 11.62 -6.23 10.04
CA GLY A 99 11.82 -7.60 10.45
C GLY A 99 12.79 -8.43 9.58
N PHE A 100 13.50 -7.81 8.63
CA PHE A 100 14.68 -8.46 8.04
C PHE A 100 15.84 -8.36 9.03
N PRO A 101 16.28 -9.46 9.66
CA PRO A 101 17.57 -9.46 10.32
C PRO A 101 18.65 -9.12 9.28
N HIS A 102 19.61 -8.33 9.71
CA HIS A 102 20.96 -8.31 9.15
C HIS A 102 21.53 -9.76 9.15
N GLU A 103 21.28 -10.52 8.10
CA GLU A 103 22.05 -11.72 7.73
C GLU A 103 22.14 -11.67 6.19
N LEU A 104 23.15 -11.03 5.61
CA LEU A 104 24.53 -11.53 5.52
C LEU A 104 25.52 -10.35 5.44
N ARG A 105 26.10 -10.00 6.58
CA ARG A 105 27.56 -9.90 6.75
C ARG A 105 27.93 -9.80 8.21
#